data_AF-A0A1C3TYN3-F1
#
_entry.id   AF-A0A1C3TYN3-F1
#
_cell.length_a   1.000
_cell.length_b   1.000
_cell.length_c   1.000
_cell.angle_alpha   90.00
_cell.angle_beta   90.00
_cell.angle_gamma   90.00
#
_symmetry.space_group_name_H-M   'P 1'
#
loop_
_entity.id
_entity.type
_entity.pdbx_description
1 polymer ?
#
loop_
_entity_poly.entity_id
_entity_poly.type
_entity_poly.pdbx_seq_one_letter_code
_entity_poly.pdbx_strand_id
1 'polypeptide(L)'
;MSHGHSHDDDDHHHHHDNHYSDMQARVKALETLLTEKGLIDPAAIDRIVETYETKVGPRNGAQVVAKAWSDPDFADWLRRDATAAIASLGFTGRQGEHMRAVFNTPETHNLIVCTLCSCYPWAVLGLPPVWYKAPAYRSRAVIDPRGVLAEFGLTLPQETKIRVWDSTAELRYLVIPERPAGSEGMDEAALADLVSRDAMIGTAIAKTPEAAL
;
A
#
# COMPACT_ATOMS: atom_id res chain seq x y z
N MET A 1 16.28 -54.85 57.57
CA MET A 1 15.17 -55.19 56.67
C MET A 1 14.34 -53.91 56.50
N SER A 2 14.86 -52.87 55.84
CA SER A 2 14.75 -52.59 54.39
C SER A 2 13.30 -52.56 53.88
N HIS A 3 12.78 -51.36 53.61
CA HIS A 3 12.30 -50.92 52.30
C HIS A 3 11.63 -49.56 52.43
N GLY A 4 12.40 -48.48 52.24
CA GLY A 4 11.88 -47.17 51.90
C GLY A 4 11.85 -47.07 50.38
N HIS A 5 10.65 -47.00 49.80
CA HIS A 5 10.46 -46.79 48.38
C HIS A 5 10.89 -45.38 47.99
N SER A 6 11.87 -45.31 47.09
CA SER A 6 12.22 -44.13 46.31
C SER A 6 11.14 -43.88 45.27
N HIS A 7 10.51 -42.72 45.32
CA HIS A 7 9.90 -42.10 44.15
C HIS A 7 10.63 -40.78 43.94
N ASP A 8 11.64 -40.82 43.08
CA ASP A 8 12.16 -39.65 42.41
C ASP A 8 11.08 -39.22 41.41
N ASP A 9 10.35 -38.17 41.75
CA ASP A 9 9.55 -37.42 40.78
C ASP A 9 10.52 -36.53 40.00
N ASP A 10 11.10 -37.11 38.94
CA ASP A 10 11.76 -36.35 37.87
C ASP A 10 10.69 -35.56 37.10
N ASP A 11 10.37 -34.37 37.60
CA ASP A 11 9.69 -33.33 36.85
C ASP A 11 10.62 -32.87 35.69
N HIS A 12 10.57 -33.62 34.59
CA HIS A 12 11.14 -33.20 33.31
C HIS A 12 10.34 -32.02 32.75
N HIS A 13 10.59 -30.84 33.29
CA HIS A 13 10.34 -29.58 32.60
C HIS A 13 11.20 -29.56 31.33
N HIS A 14 10.63 -30.04 30.23
CA HIS A 14 11.17 -29.81 28.90
C HIS A 14 11.13 -28.30 28.61
N HIS A 15 12.18 -27.60 29.06
CA HIS A 15 12.54 -26.28 28.58
C HIS A 15 12.81 -26.42 27.09
N HIS A 16 11.78 -26.21 26.27
CA HIS A 16 11.99 -26.04 24.84
C HIS A 16 12.77 -24.74 24.67
N ASP A 17 14.07 -24.86 24.36
CA ASP A 17 15.00 -23.79 23.94
C ASP A 17 14.57 -23.18 22.59
N ASN A 18 13.31 -22.79 22.47
CA ASN A 18 12.81 -22.11 21.30
C ASN A 18 12.78 -20.61 21.58
N HIS A 19 13.78 -19.89 21.09
CA HIS A 19 13.83 -18.43 21.13
C HIS A 19 12.78 -17.74 20.23
N TYR A 20 11.99 -18.51 19.47
CA TYR A 20 10.91 -17.98 18.63
C TYR A 20 9.61 -17.81 19.40
N SER A 21 8.90 -16.71 19.15
CA SER A 21 7.47 -16.61 19.47
C SER A 21 6.66 -17.66 18.69
N ASP A 22 5.47 -17.99 19.17
CA ASP A 22 4.57 -18.96 18.52
C ASP A 22 4.28 -18.65 17.05
N MET A 23 4.23 -17.36 16.66
CA MET A 23 4.06 -16.97 15.26
C MET A 23 5.33 -17.23 14.45
N GLN A 24 6.49 -16.85 14.97
CA GLN A 24 7.78 -17.10 14.31
C GLN A 24 8.03 -18.60 14.13
N ALA A 25 7.74 -19.41 15.16
CA ALA A 25 7.87 -20.85 15.10
C ALA A 25 6.97 -21.47 14.00
N ARG A 26 5.71 -21.03 13.90
CA ARG A 26 4.79 -21.50 12.84
C ARG A 26 5.22 -21.08 11.43
N VAL A 27 5.69 -19.84 11.26
CA VAL A 27 6.21 -19.36 9.97
C VAL A 27 7.44 -20.17 9.56
N LYS A 28 8.39 -20.40 10.49
CA LYS A 28 9.59 -21.19 10.20
C LYS A 28 9.28 -22.64 9.91
N ALA A 29 8.36 -23.28 10.66
CA ALA A 29 7.94 -24.64 10.37
C ALA A 29 7.33 -24.78 8.96
N LEU A 30 6.50 -23.81 8.53
CA LEU A 30 5.91 -23.82 7.19
C LEU A 30 6.97 -23.60 6.10
N GLU A 31 7.86 -22.64 6.28
CA GLU A 31 8.97 -22.35 5.35
C GLU A 31 9.88 -23.58 5.17
N THR A 32 10.30 -24.21 6.26
CA THR A 32 11.11 -25.44 6.24
C THR A 32 10.39 -26.55 5.49
N LEU A 33 9.13 -26.83 5.85
CA LEU A 33 8.34 -27.90 5.21
C LEU A 33 8.19 -27.71 3.69
N LEU A 34 7.90 -26.48 3.25
CA LEU A 34 7.73 -26.17 1.82
C LEU A 34 9.05 -26.24 1.06
N THR A 35 10.16 -25.85 1.70
CA THR A 35 11.51 -25.92 1.14
C THR A 35 11.97 -27.37 0.99
N GLU A 36 11.82 -28.20 2.04
CA GLU A 36 12.18 -29.62 2.02
C GLU A 36 11.38 -30.40 0.97
N LYS A 37 10.13 -29.98 0.71
CA LYS A 37 9.30 -30.54 -0.37
C LYS A 37 9.65 -30.02 -1.76
N GLY A 38 10.59 -29.08 -1.89
CA GLY A 38 10.97 -28.46 -3.17
C GLY A 38 9.89 -27.58 -3.79
N LEU A 39 8.93 -27.09 -2.99
CA LEU A 39 7.81 -26.25 -3.45
C LEU A 39 8.14 -24.76 -3.49
N ILE A 40 9.16 -24.34 -2.73
CA ILE A 40 9.68 -22.97 -2.74
C ILE A 40 11.20 -22.99 -2.85
N ASP A 41 11.75 -21.95 -3.48
CA ASP A 41 13.18 -21.61 -3.44
C ASP A 41 13.35 -20.44 -2.45
N PRO A 42 14.03 -20.63 -1.30
CA PRO A 42 14.28 -19.55 -0.35
C PRO A 42 14.95 -18.32 -0.98
N ALA A 43 15.88 -18.52 -1.93
CA ALA A 43 16.53 -17.40 -2.61
C ALA A 43 15.56 -16.62 -3.51
N ALA A 44 14.51 -17.26 -4.04
CA ALA A 44 13.44 -16.57 -4.75
C ALA A 44 12.55 -15.76 -3.80
N ILE A 45 12.27 -16.28 -2.60
CA ILE A 45 11.53 -15.55 -1.56
C ILE A 45 12.32 -14.30 -1.14
N ASP A 46 13.62 -14.43 -0.89
CA ASP A 46 14.48 -13.30 -0.53
C ASP A 46 14.45 -12.19 -1.60
N ARG A 47 14.51 -12.55 -2.89
CA ARG A 47 14.39 -11.57 -3.99
C ARG A 47 13.03 -10.88 -4.02
N ILE A 48 11.96 -11.59 -3.67
CA ILE A 48 10.60 -11.00 -3.58
C ILE A 48 10.55 -10.00 -2.43
N VAL A 49 11.10 -10.35 -1.25
CA VAL A 49 11.19 -9.45 -0.09
C VAL A 49 11.98 -8.19 -0.46
N GLU A 50 13.19 -8.35 -0.99
CA GLU A 50 14.06 -7.23 -1.40
C GLU A 50 13.35 -6.28 -2.38
N THR A 51 12.59 -6.85 -3.34
CA THR A 51 11.85 -6.07 -4.35
C THR A 51 10.85 -5.12 -3.69
N TYR A 52 10.05 -5.58 -2.74
CA TYR A 52 9.02 -4.75 -2.11
C TYR A 52 9.55 -3.91 -0.93
N GLU A 53 10.70 -4.26 -0.37
CA GLU A 53 11.35 -3.45 0.66
C GLU A 53 12.12 -2.27 0.08
N THR A 54 12.74 -2.43 -1.10
CA THR A 54 13.74 -1.46 -1.59
C THR A 54 13.48 -0.91 -2.99
N LYS A 55 12.78 -1.65 -3.87
CA LYS A 55 12.66 -1.30 -5.30
C LYS A 55 11.28 -0.77 -5.68
N VAL A 56 10.22 -1.25 -5.04
CA VAL A 56 8.84 -0.91 -5.38
C VAL A 56 8.16 -0.18 -4.23
N GLY A 57 7.77 1.07 -4.46
CA GLY A 57 7.12 1.89 -3.44
C GLY A 57 6.43 3.13 -3.99
N PRO A 58 5.86 3.97 -3.11
CA PRO A 58 5.06 5.14 -3.49
C PRO A 58 5.78 6.18 -4.36
N ARG A 59 7.10 6.14 -4.42
CA ARG A 59 7.89 7.04 -5.29
C ARG A 59 7.59 6.82 -6.77
N ASN A 60 7.27 5.59 -7.17
CA ASN A 60 6.84 5.27 -8.53
C ASN A 60 5.55 6.02 -8.88
N GLY A 61 4.53 5.93 -8.01
CA GLY A 61 3.27 6.65 -8.19
C GLY A 61 3.46 8.17 -8.18
N ALA A 62 4.34 8.69 -7.32
CA ALA A 62 4.64 10.12 -7.27
C ALA A 62 5.21 10.64 -8.60
N GLN A 63 6.07 9.86 -9.26
CA GLN A 63 6.59 10.17 -10.60
C GLN A 63 5.47 10.15 -11.66
N VAL A 64 4.55 9.18 -11.60
CA VAL A 64 3.36 9.16 -12.47
C VAL A 64 2.53 10.44 -12.32
N VAL A 65 2.26 10.85 -11.08
CA VAL A 65 1.47 12.06 -10.78
C VAL A 65 2.21 13.33 -11.24
N ALA A 66 3.49 13.47 -10.92
CA ALA A 66 4.29 14.63 -11.30
C ALA A 66 4.39 14.79 -12.81
N LYS A 67 4.55 13.68 -13.54
CA LYS A 67 4.51 13.69 -15.01
C LYS A 67 3.14 14.12 -15.51
N ALA A 68 2.05 13.59 -14.96
CA ALA A 68 0.70 13.99 -15.35
C ALA A 68 0.38 15.47 -15.05
N TRP A 69 1.00 16.06 -14.03
CA TRP A 69 0.89 17.50 -13.76
C TRP A 69 1.69 18.39 -14.70
N SER A 70 2.76 17.85 -15.30
CA SER A 70 3.71 18.60 -16.13
C SER A 70 3.46 18.41 -17.63
N ASP A 71 2.82 17.31 -18.01
CA ASP A 71 2.64 16.86 -19.39
C ASP A 71 1.15 16.56 -19.64
N PRO A 72 0.41 17.49 -20.26
CA PRO A 72 -1.02 17.32 -20.55
C PRO A 72 -1.32 16.11 -21.45
N ASP A 73 -0.44 15.79 -22.40
CA ASP A 73 -0.61 14.65 -23.29
C ASP A 73 -0.48 13.33 -22.53
N PHE A 74 0.49 13.26 -21.60
CA PHE A 74 0.60 12.13 -20.67
C PHE A 74 -0.61 12.04 -19.74
N ALA A 75 -1.11 13.17 -19.23
CA ALA A 75 -2.31 13.19 -18.39
C ALA A 75 -3.53 12.62 -19.12
N ASP A 76 -3.73 13.02 -20.38
CA ASP A 76 -4.81 12.52 -21.22
C ASP A 76 -4.64 11.06 -21.61
N TRP A 77 -3.40 10.61 -21.80
CA TRP A 77 -3.12 9.18 -21.99
C TRP A 77 -3.42 8.38 -20.72
N LEU A 78 -2.95 8.83 -19.56
CA LEU A 78 -3.17 8.22 -18.25
C LEU A 78 -4.68 8.10 -17.92
N ARG A 79 -5.51 9.06 -18.34
CA ARG A 79 -6.98 8.97 -18.22
C ARG A 79 -7.60 7.86 -19.07
N ARG A 80 -7.07 7.64 -20.28
CA ARG A 80 -7.62 6.69 -21.26
C ARG A 80 -7.12 5.27 -21.05
N ASP A 81 -5.83 5.12 -20.76
CA ASP A 81 -5.15 3.85 -20.56
C ASP A 81 -4.03 4.01 -19.53
N ALA A 82 -4.42 3.90 -18.25
CA ALA A 82 -3.47 4.08 -17.16
C ALA A 82 -2.42 2.97 -17.12
N THR A 83 -2.77 1.75 -17.54
CA THR A 83 -1.82 0.63 -17.57
C THR A 83 -0.67 0.93 -18.51
N ALA A 84 -0.96 1.32 -19.75
CA ALA A 84 0.07 1.61 -20.74
C ALA A 84 0.89 2.86 -20.38
N ALA A 85 0.22 3.93 -19.89
CA ALA A 85 0.91 5.15 -19.48
C ALA A 85 1.88 4.91 -18.32
N ILE A 86 1.47 4.17 -17.29
CA ILE A 86 2.31 3.82 -16.14
C ILE A 86 3.46 2.88 -16.57
N ALA A 87 3.18 1.92 -17.45
CA ALA A 87 4.19 1.01 -18.00
C ALA A 87 5.27 1.75 -18.82
N SER A 88 4.94 2.87 -19.46
CA SER A 88 5.91 3.69 -20.21
C SER A 88 7.01 4.29 -19.32
N LEU A 89 6.77 4.40 -18.02
CA LEU A 89 7.76 4.82 -17.02
C LEU A 89 8.52 3.64 -16.40
N GLY A 90 8.30 2.42 -16.89
CA GLY A 90 8.92 1.20 -16.39
C GLY A 90 8.20 0.57 -15.19
N PHE A 91 7.09 1.15 -14.73
CA PHE A 91 6.33 0.60 -13.60
C PHE A 91 5.33 -0.44 -14.10
N THR A 92 5.65 -1.70 -13.86
CA THR A 92 4.79 -2.84 -14.20
C THR A 92 4.87 -3.88 -13.08
N GLY A 93 4.04 -4.92 -13.17
CA GLY A 93 4.16 -6.09 -12.31
C GLY A 93 2.89 -6.38 -11.52
N ARG A 94 3.07 -7.14 -10.43
CA ARG A 94 1.96 -7.73 -9.67
C ARG A 94 1.07 -6.67 -9.08
N GLN A 95 -0.24 -6.95 -9.05
CA GLN A 95 -1.25 -6.03 -8.52
C GLN A 95 -1.17 -4.65 -9.18
N GLY A 96 -0.88 -4.63 -10.48
CA GLY A 96 -0.76 -3.44 -11.33
C GLY A 96 -1.02 -3.76 -12.81
N GLU A 97 -1.55 -4.96 -13.09
CA GLU A 97 -1.79 -5.47 -14.44
C GLU A 97 -2.93 -4.72 -15.14
N HIS A 98 -3.89 -4.20 -14.37
CA HIS A 98 -5.02 -3.41 -14.86
C HIS A 98 -5.21 -2.15 -14.01
N MET A 99 -4.57 -1.07 -14.44
CA MET A 99 -4.59 0.20 -13.74
C MET A 99 -5.72 1.10 -14.21
N ARG A 100 -6.26 1.89 -13.28
CA ARG A 100 -7.13 3.03 -13.57
C ARG A 100 -6.72 4.24 -12.74
N ALA A 101 -6.32 5.30 -13.40
CA ALA A 101 -6.10 6.59 -12.77
C ALA A 101 -7.44 7.31 -12.55
N VAL A 102 -7.65 7.85 -11.36
CA VAL A 102 -8.86 8.61 -11.00
C VAL A 102 -8.43 10.00 -10.55
N PHE A 103 -8.81 11.00 -11.35
CA PHE A 103 -8.34 12.37 -11.17
C PHE A 103 -9.25 13.12 -10.22
N ASN A 104 -8.66 13.78 -9.22
CA ASN A 104 -9.37 14.77 -8.44
C ASN A 104 -9.61 16.03 -9.26
N THR A 105 -10.68 16.73 -8.93
CA THR A 105 -11.06 18.04 -9.46
C THR A 105 -11.60 18.89 -8.31
N PRO A 106 -11.75 20.21 -8.49
CA PRO A 106 -12.31 21.07 -7.43
C PRO A 106 -13.66 20.58 -6.88
N GLU A 107 -14.45 19.91 -7.71
CA GLU A 107 -15.77 19.36 -7.36
C GLU A 107 -15.75 17.91 -6.88
N THR A 108 -14.68 17.13 -7.16
CA THR A 108 -14.64 15.69 -6.89
C THR A 108 -13.32 15.24 -6.30
N HIS A 109 -13.37 14.68 -5.09
CA HIS A 109 -12.26 14.00 -4.43
C HIS A 109 -12.44 12.48 -4.49
N ASN A 110 -11.42 11.75 -4.94
CA ASN A 110 -11.45 10.30 -5.02
C ASN A 110 -10.79 9.67 -3.78
N LEU A 111 -11.34 8.55 -3.31
CA LEU A 111 -10.82 7.76 -2.19
C LEU A 111 -10.80 6.29 -2.58
N ILE A 112 -9.70 5.57 -2.33
CA ILE A 112 -9.55 4.15 -2.69
C ILE A 112 -9.64 3.27 -1.45
N VAL A 113 -10.39 2.17 -1.54
CA VAL A 113 -10.47 1.15 -0.49
C VAL A 113 -10.57 -0.25 -1.11
N CYS A 114 -10.33 -1.28 -0.31
CA CYS A 114 -10.73 -2.64 -0.61
C CYS A 114 -11.48 -3.19 0.61
N THR A 115 -12.80 -3.12 0.59
CA THR A 115 -13.64 -3.49 1.74
C THR A 115 -13.46 -4.97 2.10
N LEU A 116 -13.27 -5.83 1.10
CA LEU A 116 -13.21 -7.29 1.27
C LEU A 116 -11.86 -7.80 1.78
N CYS A 117 -10.75 -7.14 1.46
CA CYS A 117 -9.43 -7.60 1.88
C CYS A 117 -8.39 -6.47 1.93
N SER A 118 -7.62 -6.28 0.86
CA SER A 118 -6.48 -5.35 0.80
C SER A 118 -5.95 -5.08 -0.61
N CYS A 119 -6.76 -5.29 -1.66
CA CYS A 119 -6.39 -5.02 -3.05
C CYS A 119 -5.83 -3.59 -3.19
N TYR A 120 -4.64 -3.47 -3.78
CA TYR A 120 -3.85 -2.23 -3.75
C TYR A 120 -2.87 -2.19 -4.93
N PRO A 121 -2.57 -1.03 -5.54
CA PRO A 121 -1.75 -0.94 -6.75
C PRO A 121 -0.24 -1.10 -6.46
N TRP A 122 0.26 -2.33 -6.28
CA TRP A 122 1.63 -2.54 -5.78
C TRP A 122 2.70 -1.95 -6.69
N ALA A 123 2.55 -2.06 -8.02
CA ALA A 123 3.52 -1.55 -8.98
C ALA A 123 3.87 -0.05 -8.81
N VAL A 124 2.93 0.75 -8.28
CA VAL A 124 3.10 2.20 -8.11
C VAL A 124 3.09 2.67 -6.66
N LEU A 125 2.49 1.92 -5.72
CA LEU A 125 2.40 2.31 -4.31
C LEU A 125 3.10 1.37 -3.33
N GLY A 126 3.71 0.28 -3.81
CA GLY A 126 4.27 -0.77 -2.96
C GLY A 126 3.20 -1.53 -2.17
N LEU A 127 3.59 -2.16 -1.07
CA LEU A 127 2.65 -2.90 -0.23
C LEU A 127 1.75 -1.93 0.58
N PRO A 128 0.46 -2.28 0.79
CA PRO A 128 -0.47 -1.41 1.50
C PRO A 128 -0.06 -1.23 2.97
N PRO A 129 -0.21 0.00 3.52
CA PRO A 129 0.05 0.25 4.93
C PRO A 129 -0.91 -0.54 5.83
N VAL A 130 -0.53 -0.74 7.09
CA VAL A 130 -1.32 -1.53 8.05
C VAL A 130 -2.75 -0.99 8.19
N TRP A 131 -2.91 0.33 8.28
CA TRP A 131 -4.23 0.96 8.43
C TRP A 131 -5.17 0.69 7.26
N TYR A 132 -4.65 0.58 6.03
CA TYR A 132 -5.46 0.33 4.84
C TYR A 132 -6.11 -1.05 4.89
N LYS A 133 -5.39 -2.03 5.45
CA LYS A 133 -5.83 -3.42 5.61
C LYS A 133 -6.76 -3.60 6.82
N ALA A 134 -6.79 -2.63 7.73
CA ALA A 134 -7.49 -2.73 8.99
C ALA A 134 -9.02 -2.58 8.80
N PRO A 135 -9.83 -3.31 9.61
CA PRO A 135 -11.29 -3.19 9.57
C PRO A 135 -11.80 -1.76 9.75
N ALA A 136 -11.14 -0.96 10.59
CA ALA A 136 -11.54 0.41 10.89
C ALA A 136 -11.62 1.30 9.62
N TYR A 137 -10.64 1.20 8.73
CA TYR A 137 -10.67 1.90 7.45
C TYR A 137 -11.67 1.24 6.49
N ARG A 138 -11.55 -0.08 6.32
CA ARG A 138 -12.30 -0.84 5.31
C ARG A 138 -13.81 -0.79 5.48
N SER A 139 -14.31 -0.79 6.71
CA SER A 139 -15.76 -0.76 6.96
C SER A 139 -16.36 0.64 6.81
N ARG A 140 -15.59 1.69 7.13
CA ARG A 140 -16.10 3.06 7.19
C ARG A 140 -15.87 3.88 5.94
N ALA A 141 -14.81 3.62 5.18
CA ALA A 141 -14.49 4.42 3.99
C ALA A 141 -15.64 4.45 2.95
N VAL A 142 -16.47 3.41 2.89
CA VAL A 142 -17.64 3.33 1.98
C VAL A 142 -18.96 3.82 2.59
N ILE A 143 -19.00 4.12 3.89
CA ILE A 143 -20.22 4.54 4.62
C ILE A 143 -20.12 6.01 5.03
N ASP A 144 -19.01 6.35 5.68
CA ASP A 144 -18.70 7.68 6.19
C ASP A 144 -17.28 8.09 5.75
N PRO A 145 -17.08 8.33 4.43
CA PRO A 145 -15.78 8.74 3.92
C PRO A 145 -15.32 10.07 4.51
N ARG A 146 -16.24 11.02 4.79
CA ARG A 146 -15.88 12.31 5.38
C ARG A 146 -15.33 12.16 6.80
N GLY A 147 -15.98 11.36 7.65
CA GLY A 147 -15.47 11.11 9.00
C GLY A 147 -14.13 10.38 8.99
N VAL A 148 -13.92 9.44 8.06
CA VAL A 148 -12.62 8.79 7.87
C VAL A 148 -11.55 9.80 7.46
N LEU A 149 -11.82 10.68 6.48
CA LEU A 149 -10.86 11.71 6.07
C LEU A 149 -10.54 12.68 7.22
N ALA A 150 -11.52 13.05 8.04
CA ALA A 150 -11.31 13.91 9.20
C ALA A 150 -10.33 13.28 10.21
N GLU A 151 -10.34 11.95 10.38
CA GLU A 151 -9.37 11.24 11.23
C GLU A 151 -7.94 11.25 10.66
N PHE A 152 -7.79 11.38 9.34
CA PHE A 152 -6.51 11.65 8.68
C PHE A 152 -6.12 13.14 8.70
N GLY A 153 -6.94 14.00 9.31
CA GLY A 153 -6.73 15.45 9.36
C GLY A 153 -7.16 16.19 8.09
N LEU A 154 -7.89 15.54 7.19
CA LEU A 154 -8.39 16.14 5.95
C LEU A 154 -9.89 16.47 6.08
N THR A 155 -10.20 17.77 6.13
CA THR A 155 -11.57 18.27 6.03
C THR A 155 -11.78 18.90 4.66
N LEU A 156 -12.60 18.26 3.83
CA LEU A 156 -12.98 18.78 2.52
C LEU A 156 -14.20 19.71 2.62
N PRO A 157 -14.34 20.70 1.72
CA PRO A 157 -15.57 21.48 1.60
C PRO A 157 -16.82 20.58 1.48
N GLN A 158 -17.95 21.09 1.95
CA GLN A 158 -19.18 20.32 2.04
C GLN A 158 -19.73 19.94 0.65
N GLU A 159 -19.50 20.82 -0.32
CA GLU A 159 -19.88 20.70 -1.72
C GLU A 159 -19.00 19.73 -2.53
N THR A 160 -17.76 19.49 -2.10
CA THR A 160 -16.84 18.56 -2.78
C THR A 160 -17.40 17.14 -2.70
N LYS A 161 -17.73 16.53 -3.84
CA LYS A 161 -18.22 15.15 -3.88
C LYS A 161 -17.08 14.19 -3.56
N ILE A 162 -17.31 13.21 -2.69
CA ILE A 162 -16.34 12.15 -2.47
C ILE A 162 -16.77 10.91 -3.25
N ARG A 163 -15.92 10.47 -4.17
CA ARG A 163 -16.10 9.23 -4.91
C ARG A 163 -15.19 8.15 -4.34
N VAL A 164 -15.82 7.16 -3.70
CA VAL A 164 -15.12 6.01 -3.14
C VAL A 164 -15.03 4.90 -4.19
N TRP A 165 -13.81 4.40 -4.40
CA TRP A 165 -13.50 3.31 -5.31
C TRP A 165 -13.17 2.06 -4.51
N ASP A 166 -14.12 1.14 -4.45
CA ASP A 166 -13.91 -0.15 -3.81
C ASP A 166 -13.31 -1.16 -4.79
N SER A 167 -12.10 -1.64 -4.46
CA SER A 167 -11.28 -2.54 -5.27
C SER A 167 -11.77 -3.99 -5.13
N THR A 168 -12.95 -4.27 -5.68
CA THR A 168 -13.66 -5.56 -5.58
C THR A 168 -13.36 -6.53 -6.72
N ALA A 169 -12.61 -6.10 -7.74
CA ALA A 169 -12.24 -6.89 -8.91
C ALA A 169 -10.73 -6.74 -9.20
N GLU A 170 -10.29 -7.11 -10.41
CA GLU A 170 -8.87 -7.03 -10.80
C GLU A 170 -8.38 -5.64 -11.18
N LEU A 171 -9.25 -4.62 -11.20
CA LEU A 171 -8.83 -3.24 -11.36
C LEU A 171 -8.09 -2.73 -10.12
N ARG A 172 -7.02 -1.96 -10.35
CA ARG A 172 -6.26 -1.27 -9.32
C ARG A 172 -6.28 0.22 -9.61
N TYR A 173 -6.61 1.00 -8.58
CA TYR A 173 -6.83 2.43 -8.72
C TYR A 173 -5.61 3.21 -8.25
N LEU A 174 -5.34 4.35 -8.88
CA LEU A 174 -4.39 5.35 -8.42
C LEU A 174 -5.10 6.71 -8.42
N VAL A 175 -5.14 7.41 -7.29
CA VAL A 175 -5.64 8.79 -7.27
C VAL A 175 -4.57 9.70 -7.87
N ILE A 176 -4.96 10.54 -8.82
CA ILE A 176 -4.16 11.67 -9.28
C ILE A 176 -4.68 12.91 -8.54
N PRO A 177 -4.00 13.35 -7.47
CA PRO A 177 -4.41 14.53 -6.73
C PRO A 177 -4.32 15.80 -7.58
N GLU A 178 -5.00 16.85 -7.17
CA GLU A 178 -4.87 18.16 -7.82
C GLU A 178 -3.46 18.74 -7.60
N ARG A 179 -2.92 19.40 -8.63
CA ARG A 179 -1.63 20.07 -8.54
C ARG A 179 -1.79 21.26 -7.57
N PRO A 180 -0.96 21.35 -6.51
CA PRO A 180 -1.04 22.45 -5.55
C PRO A 180 -0.62 23.77 -6.22
N ALA A 181 -1.30 24.86 -5.85
CA ALA A 181 -0.94 26.21 -6.29
C ALA A 181 0.49 26.58 -5.81
N GLY A 182 1.17 27.45 -6.58
CA GLY A 182 2.54 27.87 -6.27
C GLY A 182 3.61 26.89 -6.74
N SER A 183 3.23 25.83 -7.46
CA SER A 183 4.15 24.83 -7.98
C SER A 183 4.48 25.01 -9.48
N GLU A 184 4.04 26.09 -10.12
CA GLU A 184 4.02 26.28 -11.58
C GLU A 184 5.41 26.17 -12.24
N GLY A 185 6.45 26.61 -11.54
CA GLY A 185 7.85 26.58 -12.03
C GLY A 185 8.69 25.39 -11.55
N MET A 186 8.10 24.46 -10.78
CA MET A 186 8.83 23.30 -10.27
C MET A 186 9.08 22.27 -11.38
N ASP A 187 10.24 21.62 -11.34
CA ASP A 187 10.50 20.47 -12.18
C ASP A 187 9.76 19.22 -11.70
N GLU A 188 9.76 18.16 -12.51
CA GLU A 188 9.03 16.92 -12.22
C GLU A 188 9.51 16.25 -10.92
N ALA A 189 10.81 16.33 -10.60
CA ALA A 189 11.36 15.72 -9.39
C ALA A 189 10.83 16.45 -8.14
N ALA A 190 10.86 17.77 -8.15
CA ALA A 190 10.35 18.59 -7.06
C ALA A 190 8.82 18.47 -6.92
N LEU A 191 8.09 18.33 -8.04
CA LEU A 191 6.66 18.05 -8.01
C LEU A 191 6.36 16.68 -7.39
N ALA A 192 7.15 15.65 -7.70
CA ALA A 192 6.98 14.33 -7.10
C ALA A 192 7.16 14.34 -5.57
N ASP A 193 7.99 15.23 -5.03
CA ASP A 193 8.16 15.38 -3.57
C ASP A 193 6.92 15.93 -2.85
N LEU A 194 6.02 16.60 -3.59
CA LEU A 194 4.73 17.06 -3.06
C LEU A 194 3.70 15.93 -2.95
N VAL A 195 3.92 14.80 -3.62
CA VAL A 195 2.96 13.71 -3.74
C VAL A 195 3.24 12.64 -2.68
N SER A 196 2.40 12.59 -1.66
CA SER A 196 2.47 11.55 -0.64
C SER A 196 1.73 10.26 -1.08
N ARG A 197 2.07 9.13 -0.46
CA ARG A 197 1.29 7.89 -0.60
C ARG A 197 -0.19 8.13 -0.31
N ASP A 198 -0.47 8.85 0.76
CA ASP A 198 -1.83 9.08 1.23
C ASP A 198 -2.62 9.96 0.25
N ALA A 199 -1.97 10.92 -0.43
CA ALA A 199 -2.59 11.69 -1.50
C ALA A 199 -2.98 10.81 -2.72
N MET A 200 -2.17 9.78 -3.00
CA MET A 200 -2.43 8.81 -4.08
C MET A 200 -3.44 7.72 -3.70
N ILE A 201 -3.73 7.53 -2.42
CA ILE A 201 -4.87 6.73 -1.94
C ILE A 201 -6.14 7.58 -1.88
N GLY A 202 -5.99 8.90 -1.67
CA GLY A 202 -7.06 9.85 -1.45
C GLY A 202 -7.36 10.13 0.02
N THR A 203 -6.50 9.71 0.96
CA THR A 203 -6.64 10.05 2.39
C THR A 203 -5.95 11.36 2.77
N ALA A 204 -5.24 11.98 1.84
CA ALA A 204 -4.66 13.32 1.96
C ALA A 204 -4.80 14.09 0.63
N ILE A 205 -4.39 15.36 0.63
CA ILE A 205 -4.12 16.14 -0.58
C ILE A 205 -2.61 16.22 -0.82
N ALA A 206 -2.20 16.65 -2.01
CA ALA A 206 -0.81 16.97 -2.28
C ALA A 206 -0.31 18.07 -1.34
N LYS A 207 0.96 18.00 -0.94
CA LYS A 207 1.59 19.03 -0.11
C LYS A 207 1.72 20.33 -0.91
N THR A 208 1.57 21.47 -0.26
CA THR A 208 1.96 22.75 -0.86
C THR A 208 3.49 22.88 -0.86
N PRO A 209 4.08 23.65 -1.80
CA PRO A 209 5.52 23.91 -1.80
C PRO A 209 6.06 24.46 -0.48
N GLU A 210 5.28 25.31 0.21
CA GLU A 210 5.64 25.87 1.52
C GLU A 210 5.72 24.82 2.63
N ALA A 211 4.92 23.75 2.54
CA ALA A 211 4.93 22.65 3.50
C ALA A 211 5.96 21.55 3.17
N ALA A 212 6.70 21.70 2.07
CA ALA A 212 7.76 20.79 1.62
C ALA A 212 9.18 21.29 1.94
N LEU A 213 9.31 22.54 2.40
CA LEU A 213 10.53 23.14 2.97
C LEU A 213 10.68 22.77 4.45
#